data_AF-A0A954ZBW9-F1
#
_entry.id   AF-A0A954ZBW9-F1
#
_cell.length_a   1.000
_cell.length_b   1.000
_cell.length_c   1.000
_cell.angle_alpha   90.00
_cell.angle_beta   90.00
_cell.angle_gamma   90.00
#
_symmetry.space_group_name_H-M   'P 1'
#
loop_
_entity.id
_entity.type
_entity.pdbx_description
1 polymer ?
#
loop_
_entity_poly.entity_id
_entity_poly.type
_entity_poly.pdbx_seq_one_letter_code
_entity_poly.pdbx_strand_id
1 'polypeptide(L)'
;MQSRTRRTFLGAVAVVVVTAIGYGLKPVPIEADLSPTTVGSLRVTVDEDGKTRIRERYVVSAPLAGRLLRIEMEPGDQVVAGETLLATLEPRDPELLDARA
;
A
#
# COMPACT_ATOMS: atom_id res chain seq x y z
N MET A 1 30.91 23.21 84.85
CA MET A 1 29.89 22.28 84.31
C MET A 1 29.01 22.86 83.20
N GLN A 2 29.27 24.08 82.70
CA GLN A 2 28.39 24.80 81.74
C GLN A 2 28.73 24.52 80.25
N SER A 3 29.95 24.08 79.94
CA SER A 3 30.42 23.86 78.56
C SER A 3 29.88 22.60 77.90
N ARG A 4 29.54 21.56 78.68
CA ARG A 4 29.04 20.28 78.17
C ARG A 4 27.60 20.41 77.66
N THR A 5 26.74 21.09 78.42
CA THR A 5 25.33 21.35 78.07
C THR A 5 25.20 22.26 76.84
N ARG A 6 26.10 23.25 76.69
CA ARG A 6 26.12 24.12 75.50
C ARG A 6 26.50 23.36 74.23
N ARG A 7 27.45 22.42 74.32
CA ARG A 7 27.88 21.59 73.18
C ARG A 7 26.79 20.60 72.75
N THR A 8 26.09 19.97 73.69
CA THR A 8 24.97 19.07 73.36
C THR A 8 23.79 19.82 72.76
N PHE A 9 23.50 21.03 73.26
CA PHE A 9 22.47 21.90 72.70
C PHE A 9 22.80 22.33 71.25
N LEU A 10 24.04 22.78 71.00
CA LEU A 10 24.49 23.14 69.64
C LEU A 10 24.46 21.94 68.68
N GLY A 11 24.87 20.76 69.15
CA GLY A 11 24.79 19.53 68.34
C GLY A 11 23.35 19.18 67.96
N ALA A 12 22.41 19.27 68.90
CA ALA A 12 20.99 19.03 68.62
C ALA A 12 20.42 20.02 67.60
N VAL A 13 20.76 21.31 67.71
CA VAL A 13 20.35 22.34 66.74
C VAL A 13 20.94 22.05 65.35
N ALA A 14 22.21 21.68 65.27
CA ALA A 14 22.86 21.35 64.00
C ALA A 14 22.18 20.15 63.31
N VAL A 15 21.81 19.12 64.07
CA VAL A 15 21.07 17.96 63.54
C VAL A 15 19.72 18.40 63.00
N VAL A 16 18.95 19.20 63.74
CA VAL A 16 17.65 19.72 63.28
C VAL A 16 17.78 20.51 61.99
N VAL A 17 18.79 21.38 61.88
CA VAL A 17 19.05 22.18 60.68
C VAL A 17 19.38 21.28 59.49
N VAL A 18 20.27 20.29 59.67
CA VAL A 18 20.64 19.35 58.60
C VAL A 18 19.43 18.52 58.14
N THR A 19 18.60 18.06 59.08
CA THR A 19 17.37 17.32 58.76
C THR A 19 16.38 18.19 58.00
N ALA A 20 16.19 19.46 58.40
CA ALA A 20 15.28 20.39 57.73
C ALA A 20 15.72 20.69 56.30
N ILE A 21 17.01 20.92 56.08
CA ILE A 21 17.58 21.14 54.75
C ILE A 21 17.39 19.90 53.88
N GLY A 22 17.70 18.71 54.41
CA GLY A 22 17.52 17.45 53.68
C GLY A 22 16.06 17.20 53.26
N TYR A 23 15.09 17.60 54.09
CA TYR A 23 13.67 17.47 53.75
C TYR A 23 13.20 18.52 52.75
N GLY A 24 13.66 19.78 52.87
CA GLY A 24 13.28 20.86 51.97
C GLY A 24 13.85 20.73 50.55
N LEU A 25 14.97 20.03 50.40
CA LEU A 25 15.57 19.71 49.10
C LEU A 25 14.96 18.46 48.45
N LYS A 26 14.01 17.77 49.10
CA LYS A 26 13.36 16.61 48.53
C LYS A 26 12.42 17.06 47.39
N PRO A 27 12.61 16.57 46.15
CA PRO A 27 11.76 16.95 45.03
C PRO A 27 10.32 16.48 45.25
N VAL A 28 9.37 17.32 44.86
CA VAL A 28 7.93 16.99 44.89
C VAL A 28 7.58 16.21 43.62
N PRO A 29 7.00 15.00 43.73
CA PRO A 29 6.55 14.27 42.56
C PRO A 29 5.40 15.00 41.88
N ILE A 30 5.41 14.99 40.54
CA ILE A 30 4.33 15.53 39.71
C ILE A 30 3.48 14.37 39.19
N GLU A 31 2.17 14.59 39.11
CA GLU A 31 1.26 13.61 38.53
C GLU A 31 1.49 13.54 37.01
N ALA A 32 1.65 12.32 36.50
CA ALA A 32 1.81 12.04 35.07
C ALA A 32 0.88 10.91 34.67
N ASP A 33 0.22 11.08 33.52
CA ASP A 33 -0.63 10.04 32.92
C ASP A 33 0.25 9.06 32.15
N LEU A 34 0.18 7.79 32.52
CA LEU A 34 1.01 6.73 31.98
C LEU A 34 0.13 5.64 31.39
N SER A 35 0.43 5.24 30.16
CA SER A 35 -0.21 4.10 29.49
C SER A 35 0.84 3.08 29.07
N PRO A 36 0.58 1.76 29.21
CA PRO A 36 1.48 0.73 28.70
C PRO A 36 1.57 0.78 27.18
N THR A 37 2.79 0.63 26.65
CA THR A 37 3.06 0.60 25.20
C THR A 37 3.59 -0.78 24.81
N THR A 38 3.11 -1.30 23.68
CA THR A 38 3.55 -2.58 23.11
C THR A 38 4.13 -2.40 21.70
N VAL A 39 5.02 -3.30 21.30
CA VAL A 39 5.61 -3.33 19.95
C VAL A 39 4.85 -4.34 19.10
N GLY A 40 4.45 -3.94 17.89
CA GLY A 40 3.74 -4.79 16.94
C GLY A 40 4.09 -4.43 15.49
N SER A 41 3.59 -5.22 14.54
CA SER A 41 3.81 -4.94 13.12
C SER A 41 2.93 -3.78 12.66
N LEU A 42 3.56 -2.80 12.02
CA LEU A 42 2.87 -1.69 11.37
C LEU A 42 2.82 -1.94 9.87
N ARG A 43 1.61 -2.05 9.31
CA ARG A 43 1.41 -2.14 7.86
C ARG A 43 1.11 -0.76 7.30
N VAL A 44 1.91 -0.32 6.35
CA VAL A 44 1.67 0.88 5.55
C VAL A 44 1.32 0.43 4.15
N THR A 45 0.18 0.88 3.62
CA THR A 45 -0.26 0.61 2.25
C THR A 45 -0.25 1.90 1.44
N VAL A 46 -0.11 1.75 0.13
CA VAL A 46 -0.33 2.82 -0.85
C VAL A 46 -1.45 2.33 -1.75
N ASP A 47 -2.56 3.06 -1.74
CA ASP A 47 -3.76 2.70 -2.50
C ASP A 47 -3.83 3.60 -3.74
N GLU A 48 -3.84 2.96 -4.92
CA GLU A 48 -3.93 3.63 -6.21
C GLU A 48 -4.96 2.94 -7.10
N ASP A 49 -5.59 3.72 -7.99
CA ASP A 49 -6.53 3.19 -8.97
C ASP A 49 -5.79 2.44 -10.10
N GLY A 50 -6.12 1.16 -10.26
CA GLY A 50 -5.62 0.33 -11.36
C GLY A 50 -6.66 0.10 -12.45
N LYS A 51 -6.22 -0.03 -13.70
CA LYS A 51 -7.05 -0.55 -14.80
C LYS A 51 -6.42 -1.81 -15.39
N THR A 52 -7.21 -2.86 -15.53
CA THR A 52 -6.78 -4.09 -16.18
C THR A 52 -6.68 -3.87 -17.69
N ARG A 53 -5.57 -4.30 -18.31
CA ARG A 53 -5.38 -4.20 -19.76
C ARG A 53 -5.01 -5.56 -20.36
N ILE A 54 -5.70 -5.93 -21.44
CA ILE A 54 -5.32 -7.09 -22.26
C ILE A 54 -4.01 -6.73 -22.99
N ARG A 55 -2.97 -7.56 -22.81
CA ARG A 55 -1.64 -7.32 -23.39
C ARG A 55 -1.66 -7.48 -24.92
N GLU A 56 -2.31 -8.54 -25.38
CA GLU A 56 -2.32 -8.96 -26.78
C GLU A 56 -3.75 -8.99 -27.29
N ARG A 57 -4.17 -7.86 -27.87
CA ARG A 57 -5.45 -7.77 -28.60
C ARG A 57 -5.12 -7.54 -30.06
N TYR A 58 -5.51 -8.49 -30.89
CA TYR A 58 -5.34 -8.42 -32.34
C TYR A 58 -6.67 -8.10 -33.01
N VAL A 59 -6.61 -7.27 -34.05
CA VAL A 59 -7.73 -7.04 -34.96
C VAL A 59 -7.43 -7.82 -36.23
N VAL A 60 -8.26 -8.81 -36.53
CA VAL A 60 -8.15 -9.59 -37.76
C VAL A 60 -8.94 -8.87 -38.84
N SER A 61 -8.30 -8.61 -39.99
CA SER A 61 -8.91 -7.94 -41.12
C SER A 61 -8.81 -8.80 -42.37
N ALA A 62 -9.80 -8.69 -43.25
CA ALA A 62 -9.78 -9.39 -44.52
C ALA A 62 -8.80 -8.71 -45.48
N PRO A 63 -7.93 -9.46 -46.17
CA PRO A 63 -6.91 -8.89 -47.07
C PRO A 63 -7.51 -8.34 -48.38
N LEU A 64 -8.71 -8.80 -48.74
CA LEU A 64 -9.43 -8.40 -49.95
C LEU A 64 -10.92 -8.30 -49.65
N ALA A 65 -11.62 -7.57 -50.50
CA ALA A 65 -13.05 -7.40 -50.35
C ALA A 65 -13.84 -8.58 -50.95
N GLY A 66 -14.87 -9.01 -50.24
CA GLY A 66 -15.72 -10.13 -50.62
C GLY A 66 -16.95 -10.21 -49.72
N ARG A 67 -17.75 -11.26 -49.92
CA ARG A 67 -18.88 -11.60 -49.06
C ARG A 67 -18.39 -12.51 -47.92
N LEU A 68 -18.55 -12.05 -46.69
CA LEU A 68 -18.22 -12.85 -45.50
C LEU A 68 -19.25 -13.97 -45.34
N LEU A 69 -18.80 -15.22 -45.33
CA LEU A 69 -19.64 -16.37 -45.00
C LEU A 69 -19.93 -16.41 -43.50
N ARG A 70 -20.94 -17.17 -43.09
CA ARG A 70 -21.31 -17.31 -41.69
C ARG A 70 -20.11 -17.80 -40.87
N ILE A 71 -19.82 -17.10 -39.76
CA ILE A 71 -18.83 -17.53 -38.77
C ILE A 71 -19.53 -18.51 -37.83
N GLU A 72 -18.94 -19.70 -37.66
CA GLU A 72 -19.46 -20.75 -36.77
C GLU A 72 -18.85 -20.70 -35.36
N MET A 73 -17.76 -19.94 -35.15
CA MET A 73 -17.11 -19.82 -33.84
C MET A 73 -17.88 -18.92 -32.88
N GLU A 74 -17.76 -19.23 -31.59
CA GLU A 74 -18.33 -18.48 -30.49
C GLU A 74 -17.25 -17.77 -29.65
N PRO A 75 -17.62 -16.68 -28.94
CA PRO A 75 -16.68 -16.02 -28.04
C PRO A 75 -16.19 -16.96 -26.92
N GLY A 76 -14.87 -17.12 -26.82
CA GLY A 76 -14.23 -17.98 -25.83
C GLY A 76 -13.62 -19.25 -26.43
N ASP A 77 -13.91 -19.55 -27.70
CA ASP A 77 -13.29 -20.66 -28.42
C ASP A 77 -11.77 -20.51 -28.49
N GLN A 78 -11.07 -21.62 -28.34
CA GLN A 78 -9.62 -21.65 -28.43
C GLN A 78 -9.19 -21.47 -29.89
N VAL A 79 -8.21 -20.59 -30.12
CA VAL A 79 -7.63 -20.32 -31.43
C VAL A 79 -6.15 -20.66 -31.46
N VAL A 80 -5.72 -21.36 -32.51
CA VAL A 80 -4.32 -21.76 -32.76
C VAL A 80 -3.86 -21.12 -34.07
N ALA A 81 -2.75 -20.39 -33.99
CA ALA A 81 -2.20 -19.68 -35.14
C ALA A 81 -1.83 -20.64 -36.27
N GLY A 82 -2.28 -20.34 -37.50
CA GLY A 82 -2.01 -21.15 -38.69
C GLY A 82 -2.90 -22.39 -38.86
N GLU A 83 -3.71 -22.72 -37.86
CA GLU A 83 -4.57 -23.91 -37.88
C GLU A 83 -6.06 -23.54 -37.84
N THR A 84 -6.45 -22.61 -36.98
CA THR A 84 -7.86 -22.27 -36.80
C THR A 84 -8.37 -21.36 -37.93
N LEU A 85 -9.40 -21.84 -38.64
CA LEU A 85 -10.11 -21.04 -39.64
C LEU A 85 -11.07 -20.06 -38.96
N LEU A 86 -10.71 -18.77 -38.93
CA LEU A 86 -11.52 -17.74 -38.27
C LEU A 86 -12.74 -17.30 -39.08
N ALA A 87 -12.59 -17.21 -40.40
CA ALA A 87 -13.62 -16.73 -41.31
C ALA A 87 -13.30 -17.15 -42.76
N THR A 88 -14.34 -17.31 -43.56
CA THR A 88 -14.24 -17.57 -45.01
C THR A 88 -14.88 -16.42 -45.76
N LEU A 89 -14.16 -15.90 -46.77
CA LEU A 89 -14.66 -14.88 -47.68
C LEU A 89 -14.89 -15.48 -49.06
N GLU A 90 -16.05 -15.18 -49.64
CA GLU A 90 -16.35 -15.44 -51.04
C GLU A 90 -15.99 -14.19 -51.86
N PRO A 91 -15.15 -14.31 -52.91
CA PRO A 91 -14.81 -13.18 -53.76
C PRO A 91 -16.05 -12.55 -54.40
N ARG A 92 -15.97 -11.24 -54.68
CA ARG A 92 -17.03 -10.60 -55.48
C ARG A 92 -16.99 -11.11 -56.92
N ASP A 93 -18.14 -11.10 -57.57
CA ASP A 93 -18.21 -11.39 -59.00
C ASP A 93 -17.27 -10.43 -59.76
N PRO A 94 -16.51 -10.96 -60.74
CA PRO A 94 -15.64 -10.12 -61.55
C PRO A 94 -16.46 -9.08 -62.31
N GLU A 95 -15.91 -7.89 -62.46
CA GLU A 95 -16.49 -6.87 -63.35
C GLU A 95 -16.57 -7.43 -64.77
N LEU A 96 -17.65 -7.11 -65.49
CA LEU A 96 -17.81 -7.52 -66.89
C LEU A 96 -16.61 -7.00 -67.69
N LEU A 97 -15.92 -7.90 -68.38
CA LEU A 97 -14.80 -7.55 -69.26
C LEU A 97 -15.30 -6.60 -70.35
N ASP A 98 -14.83 -5.36 -70.34
CA ASP A 98 -15.03 -4.44 -71.45
C ASP A 98 -14.06 -4.82 -72.58
N ALA A 99 -14.62 -5.23 -73.72
CA ALA A 99 -13.83 -5.59 -74.90
C ALA A 99 -13.10 -4.39 -75.55
N ARG A 100 -13.34 -3.16 -75.08
CA ARG A 100 -12.74 -1.93 -75.61
C ARG A 100 -11.80 -1.20 -74.64
N ALA A 101 -11.59 -1.74 -73.43
CA ALA A 101 -10.61 -1.20 -72.47
C ALA A 101 -9.17 -1.50 -72.91
#